data_AF-W1Y0Z0-F1
#
_entry.id   AF-W1Y0Z0-F1
#
_cell.length_a   1.000
_cell.length_b   1.000
_cell.length_c   1.000
_cell.angle_alpha   90.00
_cell.angle_beta   90.00
_cell.angle_gamma   90.00
#
_symmetry.space_group_name_H-M   'P 1'
#
loop_
_entity.id
_entity.type
_entity.pdbx_description
1 polymer ?
#
loop_
_entity_poly.entity_id
_entity_poly.type
_entity_poly.pdbx_seq_one_letter_code
_entity_poly.pdbx_strand_id
1 'polypeptide(L)' 'MVPVLNTANIRDGELRRLSTWENNPDALALVDSVYHRIAGISKDDGLITLEDAEGNTRLISPREAVA' A
#
# COMPACT_ATOMS: atom_id res chain seq x y z
N MET A 1 -0.83 19.75 -16.58
CA MET A 1 -0.53 19.65 -15.15
C MET A 1 0.26 18.37 -14.95
N VAL A 2 1.41 18.42 -14.27
CA VAL A 2 2.22 17.23 -13.97
C VAL A 2 1.74 16.66 -12.64
N PRO A 3 1.39 15.37 -12.52
CA PRO A 3 1.01 14.78 -11.24
C PRO A 3 2.20 14.77 -10.30
N VAL A 4 1.98 15.21 -9.06
CA VAL A 4 2.98 15.18 -7.98
C VAL A 4 2.49 14.27 -6.86
N LEU A 5 3.41 13.53 -6.27
CA LEU A 5 3.12 12.65 -5.12
C LEU A 5 3.34 13.42 -3.83
N ASN A 6 2.34 13.35 -2.95
CA ASN A 6 2.43 13.88 -1.59
C ASN A 6 2.49 12.71 -0.62
N THR A 7 3.41 12.75 0.33
CA THR A 7 3.50 11.74 1.39
C THR A 7 2.27 11.84 2.29
N ALA A 8 1.55 10.73 2.46
CA ALA A 8 0.47 10.66 3.45
C ALA A 8 1.05 10.83 4.85
N ASN A 9 0.40 11.64 5.69
CA ASN A 9 0.85 11.90 7.06
C ASN A 9 0.47 10.73 7.99
N ILE A 10 1.11 9.59 7.78
CA ILE A 10 0.89 8.33 8.50
C ILE A 10 1.99 8.18 9.55
N ARG A 11 1.60 7.91 10.81
CA ARG A 11 2.56 7.72 11.92
C ARG A 11 3.32 6.40 11.74
N ASP A 12 4.51 6.34 12.35
CA ASP A 12 5.30 5.10 12.38
C ASP A 12 4.46 3.93 12.92
N GLY A 13 4.58 2.77 12.27
CA GLY A 13 3.86 1.56 12.63
C GLY A 13 2.37 1.52 12.26
N GLU A 14 1.74 2.63 11.83
CA GLU A 14 0.34 2.62 11.40
C GLU A 14 0.14 1.82 10.11
N LEU A 15 1.16 1.76 9.22
CA LEU A 15 1.12 0.90 8.04
C LEU A 15 1.02 -0.61 8.39
N ARG A 16 1.28 -1.02 9.63
CA ARG A 16 1.05 -2.40 10.07
C ARG A 16 -0.42 -2.74 10.26
N ARG A 17 -1.29 -1.73 10.32
CA ARG A 17 -2.73 -1.89 10.48
C ARG A 17 -3.41 -1.87 9.13
N LEU A 18 -4.20 -2.91 8.86
CA LEU A 18 -4.99 -3.00 7.63
C LEU A 18 -5.89 -1.76 7.44
N SER A 19 -6.48 -1.26 8.53
CA SER A 19 -7.35 -0.08 8.52
C SER A 19 -6.65 1.19 8.03
N THR A 20 -5.34 1.33 8.17
CA THR A 20 -4.59 2.46 7.58
C THR A 20 -4.66 2.42 6.06
N TRP A 21 -4.55 1.25 5.46
CA TRP A 21 -4.63 1.07 4.01
C TRP A 21 -6.05 1.27 3.50
N GLU A 22 -7.04 0.76 4.23
CA GLU A 22 -8.45 0.97 3.90
C GLU A 22 -8.85 2.45 3.88
N ASN A 23 -8.30 3.24 4.81
CA ASN A 23 -8.54 4.67 4.89
C ASN A 23 -7.78 5.49 3.83
N ASN A 24 -6.87 4.86 3.09
CA ASN A 24 -6.04 5.51 2.07
C ASN A 24 -6.03 4.70 0.76
N PRO A 25 -7.18 4.48 0.11
CA PRO A 25 -7.30 3.60 -1.06
C PRO A 25 -6.52 4.11 -2.28
N ASP A 26 -6.35 5.43 -2.43
CA ASP A 26 -5.61 6.06 -3.52
C ASP A 26 -4.11 6.21 -3.23
N ALA A 27 -3.62 5.70 -2.09
CA ALA A 27 -2.21 5.79 -1.77
C ALA A 27 -1.36 4.89 -2.68
N LEU A 28 -0.15 5.36 -2.98
CA LEU A 28 0.88 4.55 -3.60
C LEU A 28 1.84 4.01 -2.54
N ALA A 29 2.06 2.70 -2.56
CA ALA A 29 3.07 2.03 -1.76
C ALA A 29 4.39 2.02 -2.51
N LEU A 30 5.47 2.43 -1.86
CA LEU A 30 6.82 2.27 -2.39
C LEU A 30 7.40 0.94 -1.90
N VAL A 31 7.62 -0.01 -2.79
CA VAL A 31 8.18 -1.34 -2.49
C VAL A 31 9.27 -1.64 -3.51
N ASP A 32 10.47 -2.01 -3.05
CA ASP A 32 11.63 -2.28 -3.91
C ASP A 32 11.91 -1.14 -4.92
N SER A 33 11.74 0.11 -4.48
CA SER A 33 11.88 1.34 -5.30
C SER A 33 10.83 1.51 -6.42
N VAL A 34 9.78 0.70 -6.43
CA VAL A 34 8.68 0.77 -7.39
C VAL A 34 7.40 1.21 -6.67
N TYR A 35 6.67 2.16 -7.26
CA TYR A 35 5.37 2.58 -6.76
C TYR A 35 4.29 1.61 -7.22
N HIS A 36 3.47 1.18 -6.27
CA HIS A 36 2.33 0.31 -6.51
C HIS A 36 1.06 0.96 -5.99
N ARG A 37 -0.03 0.83 -6.73
CA ARG A 37 -1.37 1.18 -6.26
C ARG A 37 -1.96 0.03 -5.46
N ILE A 38 -2.90 0.34 -4.58
CA ILE A 38 -3.69 -0.67 -3.88
C ILE A 38 -4.74 -1.20 -4.86
N ALA A 39 -4.60 -2.45 -5.28
CA ALA A 39 -5.56 -3.11 -6.17
C ALA A 39 -6.66 -3.85 -5.39
N GLY A 40 -6.38 -4.26 -4.14
CA GLY A 40 -7.36 -4.90 -3.28
C GLY A 40 -6.89 -5.04 -1.84
N ILE A 41 -7.84 -5.16 -0.92
CA ILE A 41 -7.59 -5.42 0.50
C ILE A 41 -8.52 -6.56 0.92
N SER A 42 -7.94 -7.66 1.42
CA SER A 42 -8.69 -8.75 2.05
C SER A 42 -8.63 -8.61 3.56
N LYS A 43 -9.79 -8.40 4.20
CA LYS A 43 -9.89 -8.29 5.66
C LYS A 43 -9.73 -9.63 6.36
N ASP A 44 -10.36 -10.66 5.81
CA ASP A 44 -10.37 -11.99 6.38
C ASP A 44 -8.96 -12.60 6.38
N ASP A 45 -8.21 -12.41 5.28
CA ASP A 45 -6.83 -12.88 5.18
C ASP A 45 -5.81 -11.89 5.76
N GLY A 46 -6.22 -10.64 6.00
CA GLY A 46 -5.32 -9.57 6.43
C GLY A 46 -4.25 -9.22 5.40
N LEU A 47 -4.57 -9.35 4.10
CA LEU A 47 -3.64 -9.16 2.98
C LEU A 47 -4.01 -7.95 2.14
N ILE A 48 -2.99 -7.39 1.49
CA ILE A 48 -3.14 -6.29 0.53
C ILE A 48 -2.53 -6.72 -0.79
N THR A 49 -3.30 -6.56 -1.86
CA THR A 49 -2.83 -6.72 -3.23
C THR A 49 -2.38 -5.37 -3.75
N LEU A 50 -1.11 -5.27 -4.06
CA LEU A 50 -0.47 -4.13 -4.70
C LEU A 50 -0.31 -4.42 -6.19
N GLU A 51 -0.39 -3.40 -7.03
CA GLU A 51 -0.16 -3.51 -8.47
C GLU A 51 0.72 -2.37 -8.94
N ASP A 52 1.78 -2.68 -9.70
CA ASP A 52 2.64 -1.67 -10.31
C ASP A 52 2.06 -1.13 -11.65
N ALA A 53 2.78 -0.19 -12.26
CA ALA A 53 2.37 0.44 -13.51
C ALA A 53 2.42 -0.49 -14.75
N GLU A 54 3.17 -1.58 -14.69
CA GLU A 54 3.25 -2.62 -15.72
C GLU A 54 2.15 -3.68 -15.53
N GLY A 55 1.40 -3.62 -14.42
CA GLY A 55 0.32 -4.53 -14.10
C GLY A 55 0.76 -5.77 -13.33
N ASN A 56 1.99 -5.83 -12.82
CA ASN A 56 2.37 -6.96 -11.96
C ASN A 56 1.76 -6.77 -10.58
N THR A 57 1.20 -7.86 -10.06
CA THR A 57 0.56 -7.87 -8.74
C THR A 57 1.48 -8.47 -7.69
N ARG A 58 1.48 -7.89 -6.49
CA ARG A 58 2.18 -8.40 -5.32
C ARG A 58 1.26 -8.43 -4.11
N LEU A 59 1.26 -9.55 -3.40
CA LEU A 59 0.58 -9.66 -2.12
C LEU A 59 1.53 -9.29 -0.99
N ILE A 60 1.07 -8.44 -0.07
CA ILE A 60 1.78 -8.13 1.17
C ILE A 60 0.90 -8.37 2.39
N SER A 61 1.52 -8.83 3.47
CA SER A 61 0.97 -8.82 4.82
C SER A 61 1.45 -7.54 5.51
N PRO A 62 0.61 -6.51 5.73
CA PRO A 62 1.03 -5.25 6.33
C PRO A 62 1.67 -5.43 7.70
N ARG A 63 1.29 -6.48 8.45
CA ARG A 63 1.89 -6.81 9.75
C ARG A 63 3.36 -7.22 9.65
N GLU A 64 3.73 -7.88 8.56
CA GLU A 64 5.06 -8.45 8.33
C GLU A 64 5.92 -7.59 7.39
N ALA A 65 5.31 -6.71 6.62
CA ALA A 65 5.97 -5.88 5.61
C ALA A 65 6.78 -4.69 6.17
N VAL A 66 6.84 -4.52 7.51
CA VAL A 66 7.52 -3.39 8.16
C VAL A 66 8.53 -3.90 9.19
N ALA A 67 9.72 -4.29 8.69
CA ALA A 67 10.89 -4.69 9.48
C ALA A 67 11.88 -3.53 9.65
#